data_AF-A0A497PDS2-F1
#
_entry.id   AF-A0A497PDS2-F1
#
_cell.length_a   1.000
_cell.length_b   1.000
_cell.length_c   1.000
_cell.angle_alpha   90.00
_cell.angle_beta   90.00
_cell.angle_gamma   90.00
#
_symmetry.space_group_name_H-M   'P 1'
#
loop_
_entity.id
_entity.type
_entity.pdbx_description
1 polymer ?
#
loop_
_entity_poly.entity_id
_entity_poly.type
_entity_poly.pdbx_seq_one_letter_code
_entity_poly.pdbx_strand_id
1 'polypeptide(L)'
;LRRGGLFSFIQSDMPLEEGKSAKGGSSLEPKLTKEQIEIIELKAKLEAAVSTPVVQQAQGGVSAEFLEKLVEKINTSNKVDPYADKAIGDTGYVDVADIDEEDRLEEGHTFWCHQAGFVIVDDTKSGKAVRTPLNTVIIFKYAYETRKGTGKDMELYVLSSYVSHSKKEVEWLKKSTYFNKLIFDDVKVGSTKQARKAAKINQYVSAARKMDRRSFHDVCASYDIPMNKDPEVMALTLASIYADKAILEEDRSSTRRAKEAAIEKDLIEQVNQS
;
A
#
# COMPACT_ATOMS: atom_id res chain seq x y z
N LEU A 1 -49.65 38.65 -69.01
CA LEU A 1 -49.62 38.33 -67.56
C LEU A 1 -48.15 38.36 -67.13
N ARG A 2 -47.64 39.53 -66.68
CA ARG A 2 -47.43 39.96 -65.26
C ARG A 2 -46.53 38.98 -64.49
N ARG A 3 -45.48 39.36 -63.74
CA ARG A 3 -44.81 40.62 -63.33
C ARG A 3 -43.49 40.17 -62.62
N GLY A 4 -42.33 40.81 -62.86
CA GLY A 4 -41.60 41.68 -61.90
C GLY A 4 -40.48 40.92 -61.18
N GLY A 5 -39.17 41.22 -61.30
CA GLY A 5 -38.42 42.46 -60.99
C GLY A 5 -37.85 42.33 -59.55
N LEU A 6 -36.60 42.60 -59.15
CA LEU A 6 -35.48 43.49 -59.53
C LEU A 6 -34.15 42.83 -59.05
N PHE A 7 -33.00 42.94 -59.74
CA PHE A 7 -31.89 43.95 -59.55
C PHE A 7 -31.47 44.17 -58.08
N SER A 8 -30.21 44.16 -57.64
CA SER A 8 -28.94 44.72 -58.17
C SER A 8 -27.73 44.11 -57.39
N PHE A 9 -26.60 43.70 -57.98
CA PHE A 9 -25.42 44.48 -58.39
C PHE A 9 -25.01 45.62 -57.43
N ILE A 10 -23.96 45.42 -56.62
CA ILE A 10 -22.91 46.42 -56.36
C ILE A 10 -21.56 45.72 -56.32
N GLN A 11 -20.70 46.21 -57.19
CA GLN A 11 -19.28 45.97 -57.35
C GLN A 11 -18.58 47.21 -56.76
N SER A 12 -17.58 47.04 -55.90
CA SER A 12 -16.70 48.15 -55.48
C SER A 12 -15.34 47.62 -55.05
N ASP A 13 -14.47 47.56 -56.05
CA ASP A 13 -13.05 47.93 -56.13
C ASP A 13 -12.24 48.29 -54.87
N MET A 14 -11.07 47.61 -54.83
CA MET A 14 -9.71 48.11 -54.53
C MET A 14 -9.26 48.39 -53.07
N PRO A 15 -7.94 48.40 -52.76
CA PRO A 15 -6.76 47.95 -53.52
C PRO A 15 -5.83 46.99 -52.75
N LEU A 16 -4.86 46.43 -53.51
CA LEU A 16 -3.63 45.81 -53.04
C LEU A 16 -2.74 46.84 -52.33
N GLU A 17 -2.29 46.53 -51.11
CA GLU A 17 -0.97 46.96 -50.63
C GLU A 17 -0.24 45.79 -49.96
N GLU A 18 1.00 45.61 -50.41
CA GLU A 18 1.98 44.65 -49.94
C GLU A 18 2.57 45.11 -48.60
N GLY A 19 2.63 44.20 -47.61
CA GLY A 19 3.10 44.61 -46.28
C GLY A 19 3.38 43.49 -45.29
N LYS A 20 4.31 42.58 -45.65
CA LYS A 20 5.22 41.84 -44.76
C LYS A 20 4.64 40.97 -43.61
N SER A 21 4.85 39.68 -43.81
CA SER A 21 5.51 38.73 -42.87
C SER A 21 4.80 38.37 -41.55
N ALA A 22 4.23 37.16 -41.52
CA ALA A 22 4.64 36.15 -40.54
C ALA A 22 4.21 34.75 -40.99
N LYS A 23 5.14 33.80 -40.82
CA LYS A 23 5.10 32.38 -41.19
C LYS A 23 3.92 31.64 -40.55
N GLY A 24 3.22 30.84 -41.35
CA GLY A 24 2.20 29.90 -40.87
C GLY A 24 1.98 28.75 -41.86
N GLY A 25 2.10 27.52 -41.35
CA GLY A 25 1.69 26.26 -42.00
C GLY A 25 2.77 25.60 -42.86
N SER A 26 2.95 24.28 -42.87
CA SER A 26 2.32 23.18 -42.12
C SER A 26 2.99 21.90 -42.61
N SER A 27 3.61 21.12 -41.73
CA SER A 27 3.92 19.69 -41.93
C SER A 27 4.54 19.14 -40.65
N LEU A 28 3.72 18.95 -39.61
CA LEU A 28 4.12 18.22 -38.41
C LEU A 28 3.52 16.82 -38.51
N GLU A 29 4.31 15.89 -39.04
CA GLU A 29 4.16 14.47 -38.73
C GLU A 29 4.40 14.30 -37.21
N PRO A 30 3.53 13.58 -36.47
CA PRO A 30 3.78 13.33 -35.06
C PRO A 30 4.94 12.33 -34.94
N LYS A 31 6.14 12.85 -34.64
CA LYS A 31 7.26 12.02 -34.22
C LYS A 31 6.93 11.45 -32.84
N LEU A 32 6.47 10.20 -32.81
CA LEU A 32 6.36 9.43 -31.58
C LEU A 32 7.74 9.34 -30.91
N THR A 33 7.76 9.53 -29.60
CA THR A 33 8.99 9.45 -28.80
C THR A 33 9.45 8.00 -28.70
N LYS A 34 10.77 7.79 -28.49
CA LYS A 34 11.36 6.45 -28.40
C LYS A 34 10.68 5.56 -27.35
N GLU A 35 10.20 6.15 -26.26
CA GLU A 35 9.46 5.46 -25.19
C GLU A 35 8.08 4.97 -25.66
N GLN A 36 7.39 5.72 -26.53
CA GLN A 36 6.10 5.29 -27.08
C GLN A 36 6.27 4.11 -28.04
N ILE A 37 7.37 4.06 -28.78
CA ILE A 37 7.72 2.93 -29.65
C ILE A 37 8.02 1.68 -28.80
N GLU A 38 8.75 1.85 -27.69
CA GLU A 38 9.09 0.76 -26.78
C GLU A 38 7.84 0.19 -26.06
N ILE A 39 6.88 1.04 -25.69
CA ILE A 39 5.58 0.62 -25.13
C ILE A 39 4.75 -0.15 -26.17
N ILE A 40 4.75 0.27 -27.44
CA ILE A 40 4.04 -0.43 -28.51
C ILE A 40 4.68 -1.80 -28.78
N GLU A 41 6.01 -1.90 -28.77
CA GLU A 41 6.72 -3.18 -28.93
C GLU A 41 6.48 -4.13 -27.75
N LEU A 42 6.46 -3.63 -26.52
CA LEU A 42 6.18 -4.44 -25.33
C LEU A 42 4.74 -4.95 -25.32
N LYS A 43 3.77 -4.14 -25.76
CA LYS A 43 2.37 -4.57 -25.93
C LYS A 43 2.24 -5.66 -27.01
N ALA A 44 2.92 -5.50 -28.14
CA ALA A 44 2.91 -6.51 -29.20
C ALA A 44 3.55 -7.84 -28.74
N LYS A 45 4.62 -7.79 -27.94
CA LYS A 45 5.25 -8.99 -27.35
C LYS A 45 4.34 -9.68 -26.33
N LEU A 46 3.58 -8.93 -25.54
CA LEU A 46 2.62 -9.48 -24.59
C LEU A 46 1.44 -10.17 -25.30
N GLU A 47 0.89 -9.55 -26.34
CA GLU A 47 -0.18 -10.14 -27.15
C GLU A 47 0.27 -11.40 -27.91
N ALA A 48 1.52 -11.44 -28.36
CA ALA A 48 2.12 -12.64 -28.96
C ALA A 48 2.35 -13.78 -27.93
N ALA A 49 2.67 -13.45 -26.68
CA ALA A 49 2.83 -14.42 -25.60
C ALA A 49 1.48 -14.99 -25.10
N VAL A 50 0.40 -14.21 -25.19
CA VAL A 50 -0.96 -14.67 -24.86
C VAL A 50 -1.57 -15.53 -25.98
N SER A 51 -1.13 -15.33 -27.22
CA SER A 51 -1.61 -16.08 -28.39
C SER A 51 -0.78 -17.32 -28.74
N THR A 52 0.26 -17.66 -27.97
CA THR A 52 1.00 -18.91 -28.16
C THR A 52 0.30 -20.07 -27.44
N PRO A 53 -0.22 -21.08 -28.17
CA PRO A 53 -0.88 -22.20 -27.53
C PRO A 53 0.18 -23.12 -26.90
N VAL A 54 0.34 -23.04 -25.58
CA VAL A 54 1.02 -24.08 -24.80
C VAL A 54 0.12 -25.32 -24.78
N VAL A 55 0.17 -26.07 -25.86
CA VAL A 55 -0.29 -27.46 -25.89
C VAL A 55 0.86 -28.31 -25.37
N GLN A 56 0.83 -28.66 -24.09
CA GLN A 56 0.99 -30.05 -23.64
C GLN A 56 0.87 -30.16 -22.11
N GLN A 57 -0.17 -30.91 -21.72
CA GLN A 57 -0.27 -31.73 -20.50
C GLN A 57 -0.35 -31.03 -19.14
N ALA A 58 -1.58 -30.71 -18.73
CA ALA A 58 -2.13 -31.19 -17.45
C ALA A 58 -3.67 -31.16 -17.52
N GLN A 59 -4.27 -32.26 -17.09
CA GLN A 59 -5.71 -32.53 -17.14
C GLN A 59 -6.51 -31.56 -16.26
N GLY A 60 -7.59 -30.99 -16.83
CA GLY A 60 -8.55 -30.15 -16.10
C GLY A 60 -8.97 -28.92 -16.89
N GLY A 61 -9.41 -29.10 -18.14
CA GLY A 61 -9.77 -28.01 -19.04
C GLY A 61 -10.99 -27.25 -18.55
N VAL A 62 -10.76 -26.06 -17.99
CA VAL A 62 -11.77 -25.02 -17.89
C VAL A 62 -12.05 -24.55 -19.32
N SER A 63 -13.27 -24.74 -19.81
CA SER A 63 -13.64 -24.41 -21.20
C SER A 63 -13.36 -22.94 -21.50
N ALA A 64 -12.89 -22.63 -22.71
CA ALA A 64 -12.65 -21.25 -23.16
C ALA A 64 -13.89 -20.34 -22.97
N GLU A 65 -15.10 -20.88 -23.12
CA GLU A 65 -16.36 -20.18 -22.85
C GLU A 65 -16.54 -19.77 -21.38
N PHE A 66 -15.95 -20.52 -20.43
CA PHE A 66 -15.97 -20.17 -19.02
C PHE A 66 -14.98 -19.05 -18.73
N LEU A 67 -13.82 -19.05 -19.39
CA LEU A 67 -12.85 -17.97 -19.31
C LEU A 67 -13.40 -16.68 -19.94
N GLU A 68 -14.08 -16.77 -21.08
CA GLU A 68 -14.78 -15.62 -21.69
C GLU A 68 -15.87 -15.07 -20.76
N LYS A 69 -16.70 -15.93 -20.16
CA LYS A 69 -17.69 -15.50 -19.18
C LYS A 69 -17.06 -14.90 -17.93
N LEU A 70 -15.87 -15.36 -17.51
CA LEU A 70 -15.15 -14.79 -16.36
C LEU A 70 -14.56 -13.43 -16.70
N VAL A 71 -14.01 -13.26 -17.90
CA VAL A 71 -13.51 -11.99 -18.43
C VAL A 71 -14.66 -10.99 -18.62
N GLU A 72 -15.80 -11.43 -19.16
CA GLU A 72 -17.02 -10.61 -19.22
C GLU A 72 -17.49 -10.22 -17.83
N LYS A 73 -17.50 -11.14 -16.86
CA LYS A 73 -17.91 -10.83 -15.49
C LYS A 73 -16.97 -9.84 -14.81
N ILE A 74 -15.65 -9.98 -15.02
CA ILE A 74 -14.63 -9.03 -14.52
C ILE A 74 -14.82 -7.66 -15.16
N ASN A 75 -15.03 -7.61 -16.48
CA ASN A 75 -15.26 -6.38 -17.22
C ASN A 75 -16.62 -5.73 -16.89
N THR A 76 -17.64 -6.52 -16.56
CA THR A 76 -18.97 -6.01 -16.16
C THR A 76 -19.01 -5.65 -14.67
N SER A 77 -18.18 -6.26 -13.82
CA SER A 77 -17.94 -5.80 -12.44
C SER A 77 -17.07 -4.56 -12.37
N ASN A 78 -16.31 -4.26 -13.43
CA ASN A 78 -15.70 -2.95 -13.69
C ASN A 78 -16.71 -1.93 -14.25
N LYS A 79 -17.99 -2.04 -13.88
CA LYS A 79 -18.91 -0.89 -13.92
C LYS A 79 -18.36 0.15 -12.96
N VAL A 80 -17.49 0.97 -13.53
CA VAL A 80 -16.97 2.25 -13.10
C VAL A 80 -17.84 2.81 -11.98
N ASP A 81 -17.37 2.66 -10.75
CA ASP A 81 -17.72 3.59 -9.69
C ASP A 81 -17.41 4.98 -10.27
N PRO A 82 -18.35 5.93 -10.32
CA PRO A 82 -18.12 7.26 -10.90
C PRO A 82 -16.99 8.05 -10.20
N TYR A 83 -16.33 7.48 -9.20
CA TYR A 83 -15.14 7.99 -8.53
C TYR A 83 -13.82 7.27 -8.90
N ALA A 84 -13.85 6.20 -9.70
CA ALA A 84 -12.65 5.45 -10.09
C ALA A 84 -11.68 6.27 -10.96
N ASP A 85 -12.19 7.26 -11.71
CA ASP A 85 -11.37 8.13 -12.58
C ASP A 85 -10.49 9.13 -11.82
N LYS A 86 -10.60 9.21 -10.48
CA LYS A 86 -9.68 10.00 -9.64
C LYS A 86 -8.71 9.18 -8.80
N ALA A 87 -8.83 7.84 -8.78
CA ALA A 87 -8.16 7.01 -7.78
C ALA A 87 -6.90 6.27 -8.29
N ILE A 88 -6.49 6.47 -9.54
CA ILE A 88 -5.28 5.82 -10.09
C ILE A 88 -4.43 6.85 -10.83
N GLY A 89 -4.17 7.98 -10.17
CA GLY A 89 -2.99 8.80 -10.45
C GLY A 89 -1.79 8.17 -9.74
N ASP A 90 -0.67 8.06 -10.44
CA ASP A 90 0.55 7.30 -10.14
C ASP A 90 1.34 7.73 -8.87
N THR A 91 0.69 8.40 -7.93
CA THR A 91 1.25 8.80 -6.65
C THR A 91 0.16 8.63 -5.60
N GLY A 92 0.32 7.69 -4.67
CA GLY A 92 -0.60 7.53 -3.53
C GLY A 92 -0.55 8.67 -2.52
N TYR A 93 -0.54 9.93 -2.99
CA TYR A 93 -0.52 11.15 -2.23
C TYR A 93 -1.70 12.02 -2.64
N VAL A 94 -2.33 12.61 -1.64
CA VAL A 94 -3.16 13.80 -1.83
C VAL A 94 -2.21 14.92 -2.19
N ASP A 95 -2.42 15.59 -3.33
CA ASP A 95 -1.68 16.80 -3.64
C ASP A 95 -2.02 17.85 -2.57
N VAL A 96 -1.02 18.51 -2.01
CA VAL A 96 -1.21 19.53 -0.97
C VAL A 96 -2.08 20.68 -1.50
N ALA A 97 -2.12 20.88 -2.83
CA ALA A 97 -3.00 21.83 -3.50
C ALA A 97 -4.50 21.46 -3.44
N ASP A 98 -4.82 20.17 -3.26
CA ASP A 98 -6.20 19.66 -3.22
C ASP A 98 -6.79 19.64 -1.78
N ILE A 99 -6.00 20.03 -0.78
CA ILE A 99 -6.43 20.10 0.63
C ILE A 99 -6.98 21.50 0.91
N ASP A 100 -8.16 21.58 1.52
CA ASP A 100 -8.74 22.84 2.00
C ASP A 100 -7.70 23.63 2.84
N GLU A 101 -7.55 24.93 2.60
CA GLU A 101 -6.55 25.76 3.30
C GLU A 101 -6.68 25.68 4.84
N GLU A 102 -7.91 25.58 5.35
CA GLU A 102 -8.17 25.43 6.80
C GLU A 102 -7.72 24.08 7.37
N ASP A 103 -7.74 23.04 6.53
CA ASP A 103 -7.35 21.67 6.88
C ASP A 103 -5.85 21.41 6.68
N ARG A 104 -5.16 22.29 5.96
CA ARG A 104 -3.74 22.14 5.66
C ARG A 104 -2.85 22.28 6.89
N LEU A 105 -1.85 21.41 6.98
CA LEU A 105 -0.74 21.47 7.92
C LEU A 105 0.53 21.88 7.15
N GLU A 106 1.18 22.96 7.62
CA GLU A 106 2.46 23.41 7.06
C GLU A 106 3.57 22.39 7.34
N GLU A 107 3.68 21.96 8.60
CA GLU A 107 4.53 20.85 9.01
C GLU A 107 3.73 19.55 8.92
N GLY A 108 4.01 18.74 7.91
CA GLY A 108 3.37 17.44 7.74
C GLY A 108 3.56 16.55 8.97
N HIS A 109 2.49 15.88 9.41
CA HIS A 109 2.54 14.98 10.54
C HIS A 109 2.94 13.57 10.08
N THR A 110 4.01 13.03 10.66
CA THR A 110 4.53 11.72 10.25
C THR A 110 4.00 10.62 11.16
N PHE A 111 3.51 9.56 10.54
CA PHE A 111 3.14 8.30 11.18
C PHE A 111 4.08 7.19 10.75
N TRP A 112 4.26 6.19 11.61
CA TRP A 112 5.22 5.10 11.44
C TRP A 112 4.54 3.73 11.57
N CYS A 113 5.01 2.75 10.79
CA CYS A 113 4.50 1.38 10.78
C CYS A 113 5.63 0.34 10.58
N HIS A 114 5.49 -0.86 11.15
CA HIS A 114 6.47 -1.95 11.06
C HIS A 114 6.31 -2.87 9.86
N GLN A 115 5.43 -2.51 8.94
CA GLN A 115 5.14 -3.30 7.77
C GLN A 115 5.52 -2.51 6.52
N ALA A 116 6.31 -3.14 5.66
CA ALA A 116 6.66 -2.59 4.34
C ALA A 116 5.40 -2.48 3.49
N GLY A 117 5.14 -1.32 2.91
CA GLY A 117 3.99 -1.13 2.01
C GLY A 117 2.64 -1.36 2.68
N PHE A 118 2.50 -0.98 3.96
CA PHE A 118 1.20 -1.03 4.62
C PHE A 118 0.25 0.00 3.98
N VAL A 119 -0.96 -0.45 3.66
CA VAL A 119 -1.96 0.35 2.95
C VAL A 119 -3.26 0.37 3.73
N ILE A 120 -3.85 1.56 3.88
CA ILE A 120 -5.16 1.75 4.50
C ILE A 120 -6.09 2.31 3.44
N VAL A 121 -7.08 1.50 3.06
CA VAL A 121 -8.17 1.92 2.17
C VAL A 121 -9.34 2.41 3.01
N ASP A 122 -9.77 1.60 3.98
CA ASP A 122 -10.85 1.90 4.92
C ASP A 122 -10.51 1.42 6.34
N ASP A 123 -11.08 2.06 7.36
CA ASP A 123 -11.05 1.56 8.74
C ASP A 123 -12.36 0.84 9.07
N THR A 124 -12.29 -0.30 9.75
CA THR A 124 -13.50 -1.05 10.14
C THR A 124 -13.81 -0.80 11.61
N LYS A 125 -14.84 0.02 11.90
CA LYS A 125 -15.32 0.27 13.25
C LYS A 125 -16.69 -0.34 13.45
N SER A 126 -16.82 -1.22 14.45
CA SER A 126 -18.08 -1.89 14.79
C SER A 126 -18.73 -2.61 13.60
N GLY A 127 -17.92 -3.21 12.73
CA GLY A 127 -18.37 -3.92 11.54
C GLY A 127 -18.81 -3.02 10.36
N LYS A 128 -18.63 -1.70 10.47
CA LYS A 128 -18.88 -0.76 9.37
C LYS A 128 -17.57 -0.18 8.85
N ALA A 129 -17.44 -0.10 7.53
CA ALA A 129 -16.33 0.59 6.88
C ALA A 129 -16.51 2.11 7.07
N VAL A 130 -15.52 2.72 7.69
CA VAL A 130 -15.34 4.17 7.83
C VAL A 130 -14.27 4.56 6.85
N ARG A 131 -14.64 5.32 5.83
CA ARG A 131 -13.72 5.80 4.80
C ARG A 131 -12.72 6.80 5.36
N THR A 132 -11.58 6.92 4.67
CA THR A 132 -10.61 7.99 4.92
C THR A 132 -11.25 9.35 4.63
N PRO A 133 -10.89 10.43 5.36
CA PRO A 133 -11.54 11.74 5.21
C PRO A 133 -11.45 12.35 3.82
N LEU A 134 -10.39 12.01 3.08
CA LEU A 134 -10.12 12.50 1.74
C LEU A 134 -10.53 11.50 0.65
N ASN A 135 -11.14 10.37 1.02
CA ASN A 135 -11.44 9.23 0.13
C ASN A 135 -10.23 8.74 -0.67
N THR A 136 -9.04 8.97 -0.16
CA THR A 136 -7.77 8.53 -0.74
C THR A 136 -7.19 7.39 0.06
N VAL A 137 -6.37 6.60 -0.62
CA VAL A 137 -5.67 5.47 -0.03
C VAL A 137 -4.42 5.99 0.68
N ILE A 138 -4.26 5.64 1.95
CA ILE A 138 -3.07 5.99 2.74
C ILE A 138 -2.03 4.89 2.55
N ILE A 139 -0.86 5.25 2.03
CA ILE A 139 0.23 4.31 1.72
C ILE A 139 1.46 4.64 2.57
N PHE A 140 1.87 3.70 3.42
CA PHE A 140 3.11 3.80 4.17
C PHE A 140 4.28 3.38 3.29
N LYS A 141 5.17 4.33 2.99
CA LYS A 141 6.38 4.08 2.21
C LYS A 141 7.49 3.56 3.10
N TYR A 142 8.33 2.70 2.54
CA TYR A 142 9.56 2.27 3.20
C TYR A 142 10.39 3.50 3.60
N ALA A 143 10.76 3.59 4.88
CA ALA A 143 11.60 4.66 5.41
C ALA A 143 13.03 4.16 5.61
N TYR A 144 13.23 3.17 6.48
CA TYR A 144 14.53 2.58 6.73
C TYR A 144 14.42 1.21 7.39
N GLU A 145 15.49 0.44 7.31
CA GLU A 145 15.66 -0.82 8.00
C GLU A 145 16.65 -0.68 9.16
N THR A 146 16.32 -1.24 10.31
CA THR A 146 17.28 -1.42 11.40
C THR A 146 17.66 -2.88 11.46
N ARG A 147 18.95 -3.18 11.51
CA ARG A 147 19.45 -4.53 11.77
C ARG A 147 19.76 -4.63 13.26
N LYS A 148 19.18 -5.59 13.96
CA LYS A 148 19.61 -5.94 15.32
C LYS A 148 20.04 -7.40 15.36
N GLY A 149 21.09 -7.66 16.12
CA GLY A 149 21.73 -8.97 16.20
C GLY A 149 23.13 -8.96 15.60
N THR A 150 23.82 -10.09 15.70
CA THR A 150 25.19 -10.28 15.25
C THR A 150 25.30 -11.56 14.42
N GLY A 151 26.08 -11.52 13.34
CA GLY A 151 26.36 -12.69 12.51
C GLY A 151 25.12 -13.25 11.79
N LYS A 152 24.91 -14.57 11.92
CA LYS A 152 23.83 -15.31 11.24
C LYS A 152 22.43 -15.02 11.81
N ASP A 153 22.35 -14.42 13.00
CA ASP A 153 21.09 -14.09 13.69
C ASP A 153 20.71 -12.60 13.55
N MET A 154 21.09 -12.00 12.42
CA MET A 154 20.73 -10.62 12.13
C MET A 154 19.25 -10.54 11.75
N GLU A 155 18.44 -9.90 12.58
CA GLU A 155 17.04 -9.62 12.29
C GLU A 155 16.91 -8.25 11.62
N LEU A 156 16.18 -8.22 10.51
CA LEU A 156 15.85 -7.04 9.74
C LEU A 156 14.52 -6.46 10.23
N TYR A 157 14.54 -5.23 10.75
CA TYR A 157 13.34 -4.51 11.13
C TYR A 157 13.06 -3.44 10.10
N VAL A 158 12.03 -3.67 9.30
CA VAL A 158 11.57 -2.66 8.35
C VAL A 158 10.66 -1.66 9.06
N LEU A 159 10.93 -0.39 8.84
CA LEU A 159 10.05 0.70 9.25
C LEU A 159 9.60 1.47 8.01
N SER A 160 8.31 1.73 7.95
CA SER A 160 7.66 2.53 6.92
C SER A 160 7.07 3.79 7.54
N SER A 161 7.00 4.87 6.78
CA SER A 161 6.41 6.14 7.20
C SER A 161 5.33 6.63 6.23
N TYR A 162 4.41 7.40 6.78
CA TYR A 162 3.41 8.15 6.05
C TYR A 162 3.38 9.58 6.57
N VAL A 163 3.41 10.57 5.68
CA VAL A 163 3.38 11.99 6.04
C VAL A 163 2.06 12.57 5.58
N SER A 164 1.24 13.00 6.54
CA SER A 164 -0.06 13.64 6.27
C SER A 164 0.04 15.15 6.39
N HIS A 165 -0.54 15.86 5.42
CA HIS A 165 -0.66 17.33 5.43
C HIS A 165 -2.09 17.81 5.74
N SER A 166 -3.00 16.92 6.13
CA SER A 166 -4.39 17.24 6.48
C SER A 166 -4.64 17.04 7.98
N LYS A 167 -5.23 18.05 8.65
CA LYS A 167 -5.62 17.95 10.07
C LYS A 167 -6.68 16.88 10.29
N LYS A 168 -7.70 16.84 9.43
CA LYS A 168 -8.79 15.84 9.44
C LYS A 168 -8.22 14.43 9.34
N GLU A 169 -7.26 14.21 8.45
CA GLU A 169 -6.65 12.89 8.27
C GLU A 169 -5.78 12.49 9.46
N VAL A 170 -4.99 13.41 10.01
CA VAL A 170 -4.22 13.18 11.24
C VAL A 170 -5.11 12.78 12.40
N GLU A 171 -6.22 13.51 12.60
CA GLU A 171 -7.20 13.16 13.64
C GLU A 171 -7.86 11.81 13.38
N TRP A 172 -8.21 11.51 12.13
CA TRP A 172 -8.82 10.25 11.76
C TRP A 172 -7.87 9.08 12.01
N LEU A 173 -6.59 9.21 11.63
CA LEU A 173 -5.56 8.20 11.87
C LEU A 173 -5.35 7.98 13.36
N LYS A 174 -5.29 9.04 14.18
CA LYS A 174 -5.20 8.93 15.65
C LYS A 174 -6.41 8.24 16.29
N LYS A 175 -7.60 8.40 15.69
CA LYS A 175 -8.84 7.74 16.12
C LYS A 175 -9.02 6.35 15.50
N SER A 176 -8.15 5.92 14.59
CA SER A 176 -8.32 4.67 13.83
C SER A 176 -8.10 3.43 14.70
N THR A 177 -8.63 2.28 14.27
CA THR A 177 -8.40 1.01 14.97
C THR A 177 -6.95 0.54 14.92
N TYR A 178 -6.16 1.07 13.98
CA TYR A 178 -4.76 0.74 13.74
C TYR A 178 -3.79 1.55 14.61
N PHE A 179 -4.23 2.69 15.14
CA PHE A 179 -3.40 3.56 15.98
C PHE A 179 -3.00 2.86 17.28
N ASN A 180 -1.74 3.02 17.69
CA ASN A 180 -1.09 2.32 18.81
C ASN A 180 -1.03 0.79 18.69
N LYS A 181 -1.43 0.21 17.55
CA LYS A 181 -1.33 -1.23 17.26
C LYS A 181 -0.39 -1.52 16.10
N LEU A 182 -0.59 -0.81 14.99
CA LEU A 182 0.21 -0.92 13.77
C LEU A 182 0.84 0.43 13.39
N ILE A 183 0.20 1.53 13.77
CA ILE A 183 0.59 2.90 13.43
C ILE A 183 0.96 3.64 14.72
N PHE A 184 2.07 4.38 14.68
CA PHE A 184 2.59 5.15 15.79
C PHE A 184 2.95 6.56 15.34
N ASP A 185 2.84 7.53 16.24
CA ASP A 185 3.24 8.93 16.00
C ASP A 185 4.73 9.16 16.26
N ASP A 186 5.30 8.50 17.26
CA ASP A 186 6.72 8.58 17.60
C ASP A 186 7.53 7.44 16.98
N VAL A 187 8.63 7.81 16.29
CA VAL A 187 9.66 6.89 15.78
C VAL A 187 10.20 5.99 16.87
N LYS A 188 10.35 6.50 18.10
CA LYS A 188 10.88 5.73 19.23
C LYS A 188 9.87 4.67 19.69
N VAL A 189 8.58 5.00 19.69
CA VAL A 189 7.52 4.04 20.02
C VAL A 189 7.43 2.96 18.94
N GLY A 190 7.53 3.34 17.67
CA GLY A 190 7.70 2.37 16.59
C GLY A 190 8.95 1.50 16.81
N SER A 191 10.12 2.08 16.99
CA SER A 191 11.37 1.31 17.10
C SER A 191 11.57 0.51 18.41
N THR A 192 10.65 0.58 19.38
CA THR A 192 10.78 -0.05 20.71
C THR A 192 10.09 -1.42 20.83
N LYS A 193 10.41 -2.14 21.92
CA LYS A 193 9.85 -3.46 22.29
C LYS A 193 8.31 -3.52 22.27
N GLN A 194 7.62 -2.39 22.39
CA GLN A 194 6.16 -2.33 22.37
C GLN A 194 5.57 -2.61 20.97
N ALA A 195 6.22 -2.16 19.90
CA ALA A 195 5.78 -2.48 18.55
C ALA A 195 6.09 -3.95 18.18
N ARG A 196 7.22 -4.49 18.64
CA ARG A 196 7.49 -5.95 18.57
C ARG A 196 6.40 -6.74 19.28
N LYS A 197 6.03 -6.31 20.48
CA LYS A 197 4.94 -6.90 21.25
C LYS A 197 3.63 -6.79 20.49
N ALA A 198 3.31 -5.65 19.89
CA ALA A 198 2.08 -5.48 19.11
C ALA A 198 2.02 -6.41 17.87
N ALA A 199 3.13 -6.55 17.14
CA ALA A 199 3.22 -7.48 16.01
C ALA A 199 3.03 -8.94 16.45
N LYS A 200 3.69 -9.35 17.54
CA LYS A 200 3.53 -10.69 18.14
C LYS A 200 2.11 -10.89 18.68
N ILE A 201 1.51 -9.88 19.31
CA ILE A 201 0.11 -9.93 19.75
C ILE A 201 -0.80 -10.19 18.57
N ASN A 202 -0.67 -9.47 17.45
CA ASN A 202 -1.52 -9.70 16.27
C ASN A 202 -1.35 -11.12 15.71
N GLN A 203 -0.12 -11.64 15.69
CA GLN A 203 0.18 -13.02 15.31
C GLN A 203 -0.52 -14.03 16.26
N TYR A 204 -0.39 -13.84 17.58
CA TYR A 204 -0.96 -14.75 18.57
C TYR A 204 -2.47 -14.61 18.75
N VAL A 205 -3.06 -13.43 18.52
CA VAL A 205 -4.52 -13.24 18.46
C VAL A 205 -5.09 -14.04 17.29
N SER A 206 -4.44 -13.96 16.12
CA SER A 206 -4.86 -14.72 14.94
C SER A 206 -4.75 -16.23 15.18
N ALA A 207 -3.74 -16.68 15.92
CA ALA A 207 -3.60 -18.08 16.33
C ALA A 207 -4.66 -18.49 17.37
N ALA A 208 -4.91 -17.66 18.38
CA ALA A 208 -5.92 -17.88 19.42
C ALA A 208 -7.33 -18.03 18.83
N ARG A 209 -7.69 -17.19 17.85
CA ARG A 209 -8.98 -17.29 17.14
C ARG A 209 -9.15 -18.56 16.31
N LYS A 210 -8.06 -19.23 15.94
CA LYS A 210 -8.07 -20.50 15.19
C LYS A 210 -8.09 -21.73 16.09
N MET A 211 -7.90 -21.57 17.41
CA MET A 211 -7.94 -22.68 18.35
C MET A 211 -9.37 -23.19 18.50
N ASP A 212 -9.52 -24.49 18.73
CA ASP A 212 -10.80 -25.05 19.13
C ASP A 212 -11.24 -24.46 20.48
N ARG A 213 -12.55 -24.26 20.65
CA ARG A 213 -13.13 -23.54 21.80
C ARG A 213 -12.76 -24.20 23.12
N ARG A 214 -12.74 -25.53 23.18
CA ARG A 214 -12.37 -26.26 24.40
C ARG A 214 -10.89 -26.04 24.74
N SER A 215 -10.01 -26.23 23.75
CA SER A 215 -8.57 -26.01 23.91
C SER A 215 -8.24 -24.57 24.30
N PHE A 216 -8.95 -23.58 23.73
CA PHE A 216 -8.79 -22.18 24.08
C PHE A 216 -9.10 -21.90 25.56
N HIS A 217 -10.21 -22.44 26.07
CA HIS A 217 -10.56 -22.31 27.48
C HIS A 217 -9.56 -23.02 28.40
N ASP A 218 -9.12 -24.24 28.04
CA ASP A 218 -8.14 -24.99 28.82
C ASP A 218 -6.79 -24.23 28.90
N VAL A 219 -6.35 -23.66 27.78
CA VAL A 219 -5.15 -22.82 27.73
C VAL A 219 -5.35 -21.55 28.56
N CYS A 220 -6.44 -20.82 28.41
CA CYS A 220 -6.69 -19.63 29.24
C CYS A 220 -6.70 -19.96 30.74
N ALA A 221 -7.26 -21.10 31.14
CA ALA A 221 -7.25 -21.55 32.52
C ALA A 221 -5.82 -21.85 33.03
N SER A 222 -4.97 -22.46 32.21
CA SER A 222 -3.57 -22.75 32.58
C SER A 222 -2.69 -21.51 32.79
N TYR A 223 -3.15 -20.35 32.30
CA TYR A 223 -2.48 -19.06 32.43
C TYR A 223 -3.20 -18.12 33.42
N ASP A 224 -4.11 -18.65 34.23
CA ASP A 224 -4.91 -17.90 35.21
C ASP A 224 -5.67 -16.71 34.60
N ILE A 225 -6.06 -16.82 33.32
CA ILE A 225 -6.83 -15.78 32.63
C ILE A 225 -8.28 -15.91 33.09
N PRO A 226 -8.88 -14.86 33.70
CA PRO A 226 -10.25 -14.92 34.15
C PRO A 226 -11.19 -15.15 32.97
N MET A 227 -12.07 -16.14 33.12
CA MET A 227 -13.07 -16.47 32.11
C MET A 227 -14.07 -15.32 32.01
N ASN A 228 -13.85 -14.45 31.02
CA ASN A 228 -14.69 -13.30 30.77
C ASN A 228 -15.85 -13.70 29.83
N LYS A 229 -16.94 -12.92 29.83
CA LYS A 229 -18.06 -13.10 28.89
C LYS A 229 -17.64 -12.81 27.44
N ASP A 230 -16.61 -11.99 27.26
CA ASP A 230 -16.07 -11.64 25.94
C ASP A 230 -14.84 -12.50 25.59
N PRO A 231 -14.94 -13.42 24.61
CA PRO A 231 -13.82 -14.25 24.17
C PRO A 231 -12.70 -13.44 23.52
N GLU A 232 -13.00 -12.25 22.98
CA GLU A 232 -12.03 -11.40 22.32
C GLU A 232 -11.03 -10.81 23.32
N VAL A 233 -11.52 -10.41 24.50
CA VAL A 233 -10.69 -9.93 25.61
C VAL A 233 -9.78 -11.04 26.13
N MET A 234 -10.30 -12.27 26.23
CA MET A 234 -9.49 -13.44 26.59
C MET A 234 -8.39 -13.70 25.57
N ALA A 235 -8.71 -13.62 24.27
CA ALA A 235 -7.75 -13.87 23.18
C ALA A 235 -6.63 -12.83 23.16
N LEU A 236 -6.96 -11.56 23.37
CA LEU A 236 -5.98 -10.47 23.50
C LEU A 236 -5.07 -10.65 24.72
N THR A 237 -5.64 -11.06 25.85
CA THR A 237 -4.88 -11.27 27.09
C THR A 237 -3.90 -12.44 26.93
N LEU A 238 -4.38 -13.56 26.37
CA LEU A 238 -3.55 -14.72 26.07
C LEU A 238 -2.43 -14.38 25.07
N ALA A 239 -2.77 -13.66 24.00
CA ALA A 239 -1.81 -13.23 22.99
C ALA A 239 -0.75 -12.28 23.56
N SER A 240 -1.11 -11.40 24.50
CA SER A 240 -0.18 -10.52 25.20
C SER A 240 0.83 -11.33 26.03
N ILE A 241 0.36 -12.34 26.77
CA ILE A 241 1.23 -13.21 27.56
C ILE A 241 2.18 -14.01 26.66
N TYR A 242 1.70 -14.56 25.55
CA TYR A 242 2.56 -15.27 24.59
C TYR A 242 3.56 -14.34 23.92
N ALA A 243 3.16 -13.12 23.57
CA ALA A 243 4.08 -12.13 23.01
C ALA A 243 5.20 -11.79 24.01
N ASP A 244 4.86 -11.60 25.29
CA ASP A 244 5.87 -11.34 26.33
C ASP A 244 6.82 -12.52 26.52
N LYS A 245 6.30 -13.76 26.56
CA LYS A 245 7.14 -14.96 26.66
C LYS A 245 8.06 -15.12 25.45
N ALA A 246 7.54 -14.91 24.24
CA ALA A 246 8.31 -15.02 23.00
C ALA A 246 9.45 -13.99 22.96
N ILE A 247 9.17 -12.72 23.31
CA ILE A 247 10.19 -11.68 23.37
C ILE A 247 11.25 -12.00 24.42
N LEU A 248 10.84 -12.52 25.59
CA LEU A 248 11.78 -12.88 26.64
C LEU A 248 12.66 -14.07 26.26
N GLU A 249 12.13 -15.04 25.51
CA GLU A 249 12.88 -16.18 24.99
C GLU A 249 13.85 -15.78 23.86
N GLU A 250 13.43 -14.89 22.96
CA GLU A 250 14.29 -14.26 21.95
C GLU A 250 15.43 -13.45 22.61
N ASP A 251 15.14 -12.66 23.64
CA ASP A 251 16.15 -11.90 24.39
C ASP A 251 17.14 -12.82 25.13
N ARG A 252 16.67 -13.92 25.72
CA ARG A 252 17.53 -14.91 26.40
C ARG A 252 18.41 -15.67 25.41
N SER A 253 17.84 -16.13 24.30
CA SER A 253 18.57 -16.87 23.28
C SER A 253 19.63 -16.00 22.60
N SER A 254 19.30 -14.76 22.25
CA SER A 254 20.26 -13.79 21.71
C SER A 254 21.39 -13.49 22.69
N THR A 255 21.09 -13.30 23.99
CA THR A 255 22.12 -13.08 25.01
C THR A 255 23.04 -14.28 25.18
N ARG A 256 22.49 -15.50 25.18
CA ARG A 256 23.28 -16.73 25.27
C ARG A 256 24.21 -16.88 24.07
N ARG A 257 23.70 -16.66 22.86
CA ARG A 257 24.49 -16.75 21.63
C ARG A 257 25.57 -15.68 21.54
N ALA A 258 25.28 -14.46 21.99
CA ALA A 258 26.29 -13.40 22.04
C ALA A 258 27.47 -13.76 22.97
N LYS A 259 27.19 -14.43 24.10
CA LYS A 259 28.24 -14.94 24.99
C LYS A 259 29.03 -16.08 24.35
N GLU A 260 28.36 -17.03 23.69
CA GLU A 260 29.02 -18.13 22.99
C GLU A 260 29.93 -17.62 21.87
N ALA A 261 29.49 -16.63 21.08
CA ALA A 261 30.30 -15.99 20.04
C ALA A 261 31.51 -15.20 20.59
N ALA A 262 31.38 -14.56 21.74
CA ALA A 262 32.50 -13.87 22.39
C ALA A 262 33.57 -14.87 22.86
N ILE A 263 33.15 -16.00 23.45
CA ILE A 263 34.06 -17.07 23.88
C ILE A 263 34.78 -17.68 22.67
N GLU A 264 34.06 -17.94 21.58
CA GLU A 264 34.65 -18.48 20.35
C GLU A 264 35.71 -17.53 19.77
N LYS A 265 35.42 -16.22 19.76
CA LYS A 265 36.37 -15.21 19.29
C LYS A 265 37.64 -15.16 20.15
N ASP A 266 37.49 -15.17 21.47
CA ASP A 266 38.63 -15.18 22.39
C ASP A 266 39.48 -16.45 22.23
N LEU A 267 38.86 -17.60 21.98
CA LEU A 267 39.57 -18.86 21.71
C LEU A 267 40.40 -18.79 20.41
N ILE A 268 39.82 -18.23 19.35
CA ILE A 268 40.50 -18.06 18.06
C ILE A 268 41.69 -17.10 18.20
N GLU A 269 41.54 -16.00 18.96
CA GLU A 269 42.63 -15.06 19.22
C GLU A 269 43.77 -15.70 20.03
N GLN A 270 43.47 -16.53 21.03
CA GLN A 270 44.50 -17.26 21.79
C GLN A 270 45.26 -18.29 20.94
N VAL A 271 44.57 -19.02 20.07
CA VAL A 271 45.20 -19.99 19.15
C VAL A 271 46.11 -19.29 18.14
N ASN A 272 45.75 -18.10 17.66
CA ASN A 272 46.57 -17.36 16.70
C ASN A 272 47.79 -16.65 17.34
N GLN A 273 47.82 -16.51 18.66
CA GLN A 273 48.95 -15.93 19.41
C GLN A 273 49.95 -16.98 19.93
N SER A 274 49.62 -18.27 19.80
CA SER A 274 50.43 -19.41 20.23
C SER A 274 51.21 -20.01 19.06
#